data_AF-A0A420I056-F1
#
_entry.id   AF-A0A420I056-F1
#
_cell.length_a   1.000
_cell.length_b   1.000
_cell.length_c   1.000
_cell.angle_alpha   90.00
_cell.angle_beta   90.00
_cell.angle_gamma   90.00
#
_symmetry.space_group_name_H-M   'P 1'
#
loop_
_entity.id
_entity.type
_entity.pdbx_description
1 polymer ?
#
loop_
_entity_poly.entity_id
_entity_poly.type
_entity_poly.pdbx_seq_one_letter_code
_entity_poly.pdbx_strand_id
1 'polypeptide(L)' 'MLVHFDPNIRLYADLDSSKKGIAAMIYHSAADPPTQKTVKPIMFLSKLWKSAELHY' A
#
# COMPACT_ATOMS: atom_id res chain seq x y z
N MET A 1 10.66 -7.56 -6.01
CA MET A 1 11.50 -7.81 -4.82
C MET A 1 10.95 -6.97 -3.69
N LEU A 2 10.53 -7.60 -2.59
CA LEU A 2 10.10 -6.89 -1.38
C LEU A 2 11.33 -6.56 -0.52
N VAL A 3 11.29 -5.45 0.21
CA VAL A 3 12.31 -5.09 1.19
C VAL A 3 11.77 -5.26 2.60
N HIS A 4 12.67 -5.45 3.57
CA HIS A 4 12.29 -5.40 4.97
C HIS A 4 11.94 -3.96 5.38
N PHE A 5 11.07 -3.84 6.38
CA PHE A 5 10.82 -2.56 7.03
C PHE A 5 12.10 -2.04 7.68
N ASP A 6 12.41 -0.77 7.45
CA ASP A 6 13.49 -0.03 8.07
C ASP A 6 12.90 1.22 8.75
N PRO A 7 12.97 1.33 10.09
CA PRO A 7 12.42 2.48 10.80
C PRO A 7 13.13 3.81 10.49
N ASN A 8 14.31 3.77 9.85
CA ASN A 8 15.05 4.97 9.46
C ASN A 8 14.63 5.53 8.10
N ILE A 9 13.82 4.79 7.33
CA ILE A 9 13.33 5.22 6.02
C ILE A 9 11.85 5.55 6.12
N ARG A 10 11.44 6.64 5.48
CA ARG A 10 10.03 7.06 5.47
C ARG A 10 9.15 5.95 4.90
N LEU A 11 8.00 5.77 5.53
CA LEU A 11 6.98 4.79 5.17
C LEU A 11 5.81 5.52 4.50
N TYR A 12 5.38 4.99 3.37
CA TYR A 12 4.22 5.46 2.63
C TYR A 12 3.21 4.33 2.44
N ALA A 13 1.94 4.70 2.32
CA ALA A 13 0.84 3.79 2.07
C ALA A 13 -0.02 4.37 0.94
N ASP A 14 -0.04 3.69 -0.20
CA ASP A 14 -0.97 4.00 -1.29
C ASP A 14 -2.14 3.03 -1.17
N LEU A 15 -3.36 3.55 -1.12
CA LEU A 15 -4.59 2.77 -1.00
C LEU A 15 -5.51 3.08 -2.16
N ASP A 16 -6.13 2.03 -2.70
CA ASP A 16 -7.19 2.15 -3.68
C ASP A 16 -8.34 1.21 -3.33
N SER A 17 -9.57 1.65 -3.56
CA SER A 17 -10.78 0.89 -3.25
C SER A 17 -11.75 0.91 -4.42
N SER A 18 -12.49 -0.19 -4.55
CA SER A 18 -13.52 -0.36 -5.56
C SER A 18 -14.77 -0.98 -4.92
N LYS A 19 -15.84 -1.10 -5.71
CA LYS A 19 -17.04 -1.85 -5.29
C LYS A 19 -16.78 -3.33 -4.99
N LYS A 20 -15.61 -3.87 -5.31
CA LYS A 20 -15.26 -5.28 -5.09
C LYS A 20 -14.36 -5.52 -3.88
N GLY A 21 -13.61 -4.51 -3.46
CA GLY A 21 -12.63 -4.66 -2.40
C GLY A 21 -11.72 -3.44 -2.28
N ILE A 22 -10.70 -3.59 -1.44
CA ILE A 22 -9.64 -2.62 -1.21
C ILE A 22 -8.28 -3.28 -1.43
N ALA A 23 -7.33 -2.49 -1.91
CA ALA A 23 -5.93 -2.84 -2.00
C ALA A 23 -5.07 -1.72 -1.41
N ALA A 24 -3.95 -2.11 -0.81
CA ALA A 24 -2.96 -1.18 -0.29
C ALA A 24 -1.54 -1.67 -0.63
N MET A 25 -0.67 -0.74 -0.96
CA MET A 25 0.77 -0.96 -1.08
C MET A 25 1.48 -0.15 0.01
N ILE A 26 2.24 -0.84 0.85
CA ILE A 26 3.10 -0.23 1.86
C ILE A 26 4.54 -0.28 1.34
N TYR A 27 5.22 0.86 1.34
CA TYR A 27 6.56 0.97 0.75
C TYR A 27 7.42 2.03 1.43
N HIS A 28 8.72 1.91 1.24
CA HIS A 28 9.70 2.93 1.57
C HIS A 28 9.99 3.83 0.37
N SER A 29 10.26 5.12 0.61
CA SER A 29 10.84 6.03 -0.39
C SER A 29 11.82 7.00 0.28
N ALA A 30 12.99 7.17 -0.34
CA ALA A 30 13.97 8.18 0.07
C ALA A 30 13.63 9.59 -0.45
N ALA A 31 12.74 9.70 -1.43
CA ALA A 31 12.22 10.97 -1.95
C ALA A 31 10.83 11.28 -1.38
N ASP A 32 10.56 12.58 -1.26
CA ASP A 32 9.27 13.15 -0.87
C ASP A 32 8.96 14.38 -1.75
N PRO A 33 7.95 14.33 -2.64
CA PRO A 33 7.03 13.22 -2.84
C PRO A 33 7.71 11.98 -3.45
N PRO A 34 7.18 10.77 -3.23
CA PRO A 34 7.68 9.56 -3.87
C PRO A 34 7.62 9.64 -5.40
N THR A 35 8.61 9.03 -6.06
CA THR A 35 8.61 8.81 -7.50
C THR A 35 8.61 7.32 -7.78
N GLN A 36 8.21 6.90 -8.98
CA GLN A 36 8.22 5.48 -9.37
C GLN A 36 9.59 4.80 -9.14
N LYS A 37 10.70 5.54 -9.28
CA LYS A 37 12.06 5.01 -9.11
C LYS A 37 12.49 4.88 -7.65
N THR A 38 11.84 5.58 -6.73
CA THR A 38 12.22 5.60 -5.31
C THR A 38 11.37 4.67 -4.45
N VAL A 39 10.28 4.13 -5.00
CA VAL A 39 9.42 3.15 -4.33
C VAL A 39 10.18 1.85 -4.09
N LYS A 40 10.26 1.44 -2.83
CA LYS A 40 10.77 0.14 -2.38
C LYS A 40 9.64 -0.61 -1.65
N PRO A 41 8.92 -1.52 -2.30
CA PRO A 41 7.75 -2.19 -1.71
C PRO A 41 8.12 -3.06 -0.52
N ILE A 42 7.32 -3.00 0.54
CA ILE A 42 7.45 -3.83 1.74
C ILE A 42 6.35 -4.89 1.77
N MET A 43 5.10 -4.47 1.51
CA MET A 43 3.93 -5.33 1.63
C MET A 43 2.81 -4.88 0.68
N PHE A 44 2.06 -5.86 0.19
CA PHE A 44 0.79 -5.67 -0.50
C PHE A 44 -0.31 -6.31 0.33
N LEU A 45 -1.39 -5.55 0.57
CA LEU A 45 -2.57 -6.01 1.29
C LEU A 45 -3.78 -5.90 0.36
N SER A 46 -4.65 -6.89 0.39
CA SER A 46 -5.92 -6.83 -0.32
C SER A 46 -7.02 -7.55 0.45
N LYS A 47 -8.24 -7.05 0.29
CA LYS A 47 -9.44 -7.66 0.87
C LYS A 47 -10.62 -7.46 -0.09
N LEU A 48 -11.31 -8.54 -0.40
CA LEU A 48 -12.61 -8.48 -1.06
C LEU A 48 -13.69 -8.15 -0.03
N TRP A 49 -14.68 -7.36 -0.44
CA TRP A 49 -15.83 -7.08 0.40
C TRP A 49 -16.68 -8.33 0.56
N LYS A 50 -17.07 -8.61 1.80
CA LYS A 50 -18.14 -9.58 2.06
C LYS A 50 -19.47 -8.95 1.69
N SER A 51 -20.50 -9.77 1.45
CA SER A 51 -21.83 -9.26 1.09
C SER A 51 -22.38 -8.24 2.10
N ALA A 52 -22.07 -8.40 3.40
CA ALA A 52 -22.45 -7.46 4.46
C ALA A 52 -21.70 -6.11 4.41
N GLU A 53 -20.57 -6.04 3.72
CA GLU A 53 -19.69 -4.87 3.63
C GLU A 53 -19.95 -4.05 2.34
N LEU A 54 -20.78 -4.55 1.41
CA LEU A 54 -21.10 -3.87 0.14
C LEU A 54 -22.14 -2.74 0.29
N HIS A 55 -22.76 -2.61 1.46
CA HIS A 55 -23.88 -1.70 1.71
C HIS A 55 -23.54 -0.50 2.59
N TYR A 56 -22.27 -0.36 2.99
CA TYR A 56 -21.73 0.80 3.70
C TYR A 56 -21.00 1.73 2.73
#